data_AF-A0A932LFG8-F1
#
_entry.id   AF-A0A932LFG8-F1
#
_cell.length_a   1.000
_cell.length_b   1.000
_cell.length_c   1.000
_cell.angle_alpha   90.00
_cell.angle_beta   90.00
_cell.angle_gamma   90.00
#
_symmetry.space_group_name_H-M   'P 1'
#
loop_
_entity.id
_entity.type
_entity.pdbx_description
1 polymer ?
#
loop_
_entity_poly.entity_id
_entity_poly.type
_entity_poly.pdbx_seq_one_letter_code
_entity_poly.pdbx_strand_id
1 'polypeptide(L)'
;MPEPEQPLSAGGNLKGLLASLTIGAPIAELPEDEEWPAVITRLHVEGRIAEITEETWYYFLEVLPPKLLRGSLFAFAEGQEPLKLFWRKAGRYYGRQLTWDETCKLCKATGLPKDYGFR
;
A
#
# COMPACT_ATOMS: atom_id res chain seq x y z
N MET A 1 -36.18 19.04 4.05
CA MET A 1 -36.02 17.59 4.30
C MET A 1 -34.57 17.37 4.63
N PRO A 2 -34.20 16.92 5.84
CA PRO A 2 -32.82 16.58 6.12
C PRO A 2 -32.46 15.28 5.37
N GLU A 3 -31.35 15.31 4.63
CA GLU A 3 -30.74 14.15 3.99
C GLU A 3 -30.47 13.05 5.05
N PRO A 4 -30.59 11.76 4.71
CA PRO A 4 -30.29 10.71 5.67
C PRO A 4 -28.79 10.72 5.95
N GLU A 5 -28.42 11.15 7.16
CA GLU A 5 -27.11 10.93 7.75
C GLU A 5 -26.83 9.42 7.72
N GLN A 6 -26.00 8.98 6.77
CA GLN A 6 -25.58 7.59 6.72
C GLN A 6 -24.76 7.29 7.98
N PRO A 7 -25.12 6.28 8.78
CA PRO A 7 -24.38 5.95 9.97
C PRO A 7 -22.99 5.48 9.57
N LEU A 8 -21.98 6.24 10.04
CA LEU A 8 -20.57 5.85 10.13
C LEU A 8 -20.49 4.51 10.85
N SER A 9 -20.66 3.43 10.09
CA SER A 9 -20.43 2.09 10.58
C SER A 9 -18.94 1.97 10.84
N ALA A 10 -18.55 1.99 12.12
CA ALA A 10 -17.21 1.69 12.64
C ALA A 10 -16.79 0.21 12.40
N GLY A 11 -17.26 -0.36 11.30
CA GLY A 11 -16.99 -1.67 10.74
C GLY A 11 -17.00 -1.61 9.21
N GLY A 12 -16.54 -0.49 8.63
CA GLY A 12 -16.13 -0.41 7.23
C GLY A 12 -15.00 -1.41 7.01
N ASN A 13 -15.40 -2.64 6.68
CA ASN A 13 -14.60 -3.85 6.54
C ASN A 13 -13.22 -3.53 5.95
N LEU A 14 -12.13 -3.96 6.60
CA LEU A 14 -10.75 -3.83 6.10
C LEU A 14 -10.64 -4.10 4.59
N LYS A 15 -11.46 -5.02 4.06
CA LYS A 15 -11.61 -5.29 2.63
C LYS A 15 -11.96 -4.05 1.80
N GLY A 16 -12.90 -3.23 2.24
CA GLY A 16 -13.31 -1.98 1.59
C GLY A 16 -12.21 -0.92 1.61
N LEU A 17 -11.50 -0.80 2.74
CA LEU A 17 -10.31 0.08 2.83
C LEU A 17 -9.21 -0.37 1.86
N LEU A 18 -8.87 -1.66 1.85
CA LEU A 18 -7.88 -2.20 0.91
C LEU A 18 -8.31 -2.01 -0.55
N ALA A 19 -9.60 -2.15 -0.86
CA ALA A 19 -10.13 -1.88 -2.19
C ALA A 19 -9.96 -0.41 -2.59
N SER A 20 -10.26 0.55 -1.69
CA SER A 20 -10.06 1.97 -1.99
C SER A 20 -8.58 2.32 -2.19
N LEU A 21 -7.68 1.65 -1.48
CA LEU A 21 -6.23 1.87 -1.62
C LEU A 21 -5.65 1.29 -2.92
N THR A 22 -6.34 0.36 -3.59
CA THR A 22 -5.81 -0.39 -4.75
C THR A 22 -6.51 -0.12 -6.08
N ILE A 23 -7.65 0.59 -6.09
CA ILE A 23 -8.46 0.81 -7.32
C ILE A 23 -8.61 2.30 -7.68
N GLY A 24 -8.51 3.21 -6.71
CA GLY A 24 -8.89 4.63 -6.89
C GLY A 24 -7.79 5.58 -7.37
N ALA A 25 -6.61 5.07 -7.72
CA ALA A 25 -5.44 5.90 -8.05
C ALA A 25 -4.91 5.60 -9.46
N PRO A 26 -4.32 6.59 -10.15
CA PRO A 26 -3.72 6.39 -11.46
C PRO A 26 -2.59 5.36 -11.36
N ILE A 27 -2.59 4.43 -12.32
CA ILE A 27 -1.54 3.41 -12.46
C ILE A 27 -0.48 3.97 -13.39
N ALA A 28 0.73 4.14 -12.88
CA ALA A 28 1.92 4.37 -13.69
C ALA A 28 2.37 3.02 -14.26
N GLU A 29 2.41 2.93 -15.58
CA GLU A 29 2.85 1.75 -16.32
C GLU A 29 4.31 1.41 -15.99
N LEU A 30 4.66 0.15 -16.21
CA LEU A 30 6.02 -0.36 -16.06
C LEU A 30 6.86 0.08 -17.28
N PRO A 31 7.93 0.87 -17.10
CA PRO A 31 8.82 1.20 -18.22
C PRO A 31 9.65 -0.02 -18.66
N GLU A 32 10.01 -0.10 -19.96
CA GLU A 32 10.69 -1.26 -20.57
C GLU A 32 12.12 -1.46 -20.02
N ASP A 33 12.89 -0.38 -19.88
CA ASP A 33 14.29 -0.40 -19.42
C ASP A 33 14.47 0.49 -18.17
N GLU A 34 13.72 0.20 -17.10
CA GLU A 34 13.80 0.97 -15.86
C GLU A 34 14.97 0.52 -14.96
N GLU A 35 15.92 1.42 -14.73
CA GLU A 35 17.00 1.21 -13.75
C GLU A 35 16.49 1.27 -12.30
N TRP A 36 17.12 0.52 -11.40
CA TRP A 36 16.68 0.38 -10.00
C TRP A 36 16.40 1.71 -9.26
N PRO A 37 17.25 2.75 -9.35
CA PRO A 37 16.95 4.04 -8.71
C PRO A 37 15.68 4.73 -9.22
N ALA A 38 15.33 4.51 -10.49
CA ALA A 38 14.10 5.01 -11.09
C ALA A 38 12.88 4.24 -10.57
N VAL A 39 12.98 2.90 -10.45
CA VAL A 39 11.94 2.05 -9.81
C VAL A 39 11.62 2.58 -8.41
N ILE A 40 12.67 2.82 -7.61
CA ILE A 40 12.54 3.35 -6.24
C ILE A 40 11.86 4.72 -6.26
N THR A 41 12.32 5.64 -7.10
CA THR A 41 11.75 6.99 -7.20
C THR A 41 10.27 6.96 -7.59
N ARG A 42 9.90 6.12 -8.56
CA ARG A 42 8.53 5.94 -9.01
C ARG A 42 7.63 5.37 -7.91
N LEU A 43 8.15 4.43 -7.13
CA LEU A 43 7.46 3.84 -5.98
C LEU A 43 7.34 4.77 -4.76
N HIS A 44 8.15 5.84 -4.67
CA HIS A 44 8.09 6.80 -3.56
C HIS A 44 7.08 7.94 -3.78
N VAL A 45 6.43 8.02 -4.93
CA VAL A 45 5.39 9.04 -5.18
C VAL A 45 4.11 8.69 -4.43
N GLU A 46 3.80 9.46 -3.38
CA GLU A 46 2.61 9.24 -2.56
C GLU A 46 1.32 9.26 -3.39
N GLY A 47 0.39 8.36 -3.04
CA GLY A 47 -0.94 8.31 -3.65
C GLY A 47 -0.99 7.74 -5.06
N ARG A 48 0.15 7.42 -5.67
CA ARG A 48 0.24 6.84 -7.02
C ARG A 48 0.42 5.33 -6.95
N ILE A 49 -0.30 4.61 -7.82
CA ILE A 49 -0.08 3.18 -8.04
C ILE A 49 0.98 3.04 -9.12
N ALA A 50 1.94 2.15 -8.92
CA ALA A 50 2.97 1.80 -9.89
C ALA A 50 2.86 0.31 -10.20
N GLU A 51 2.79 -0.05 -11.49
CA GLU A 51 3.02 -1.43 -11.91
C GLU A 51 4.52 -1.75 -11.75
N ILE A 52 4.82 -2.93 -11.21
CA ILE A 52 6.20 -3.36 -10.92
C ILE A 52 6.44 -4.75 -11.48
N THR A 53 7.71 -5.13 -11.59
CA THR A 53 8.10 -6.50 -11.94
C THR A 53 7.85 -7.45 -10.77
N GLU A 54 7.76 -8.74 -11.08
CA GLU A 54 7.78 -9.81 -10.08
C GLU A 54 9.06 -9.77 -9.23
N GLU A 55 10.21 -9.49 -9.84
CA GLU A 55 11.47 -9.34 -9.12
C GLU A 55 11.41 -8.23 -8.07
N THR A 56 10.88 -7.06 -8.43
CA THR A 56 10.68 -5.95 -7.50
C THR A 56 9.72 -6.34 -6.37
N TRP A 57 8.66 -7.08 -6.68
CA TRP A 57 7.73 -7.60 -5.69
C TRP A 57 8.43 -8.47 -4.63
N TYR A 58 9.23 -9.45 -5.08
CA TYR A 58 9.94 -10.35 -4.18
C TYR A 58 11.04 -9.63 -3.40
N TYR A 59 11.74 -8.68 -4.02
CA TYR A 59 12.72 -7.84 -3.32
C TYR A 59 12.12 -7.20 -2.06
N PHE A 60 10.97 -6.52 -2.18
CA PHE A 60 10.32 -5.88 -1.04
C PHE A 60 9.69 -6.86 -0.05
N LEU A 61 9.30 -8.04 -0.50
CA LEU A 61 8.78 -9.09 0.36
C LEU A 61 9.87 -9.73 1.24
N GLU A 62 11.11 -9.79 0.74
CA GLU A 62 12.22 -10.53 1.36
C GLU A 62 13.24 -9.63 2.06
N VAL A 63 13.37 -8.36 1.69
CA VAL A 63 14.39 -7.45 2.27
C VAL A 63 14.22 -7.25 3.78
N LEU A 64 12.98 -7.12 4.25
CA LEU A 64 12.61 -7.07 5.67
C LEU A 64 11.23 -7.69 5.88
N PRO A 65 10.93 -8.19 7.10
CA PRO A 65 9.60 -8.70 7.41
C PRO A 65 8.50 -7.65 7.14
N PRO A 66 7.45 -7.97 6.36
CA PRO A 66 6.39 -7.02 6.10
C PRO A 66 5.59 -6.72 7.38
N LYS A 67 5.19 -5.45 7.57
CA LYS A 67 4.30 -5.04 8.67
C LYS A 67 2.92 -5.68 8.55
N LEU A 68 2.44 -5.85 7.32
CA LEU A 68 1.18 -6.54 7.03
C LEU A 68 1.46 -7.62 6.00
N LEU A 69 1.02 -8.85 6.25
CA LEU A 69 1.00 -9.90 5.24
C LEU A 69 -0.39 -10.54 5.22
N ARG A 70 -1.08 -10.43 4.08
CA ARG A 70 -2.44 -10.97 3.88
C ARG A 70 -2.62 -11.49 2.47
N GLY A 71 -2.39 -12.79 2.28
CA GLY A 71 -2.58 -13.47 1.01
C GLY A 71 -1.68 -12.91 -0.08
N SER A 72 -2.28 -12.26 -1.09
CA SER A 72 -1.58 -11.66 -2.23
C SER A 72 -1.23 -10.18 -2.04
N LEU A 73 -1.25 -9.70 -0.80
CA LEU A 73 -1.02 -8.29 -0.43
C LEU A 73 -0.13 -8.22 0.81
N PHE A 74 0.81 -7.28 0.81
CA PHE A 74 1.62 -6.95 1.97
C PHE A 74 1.87 -5.44 2.08
N ALA A 75 2.25 -4.98 3.27
CA ALA A 75 2.65 -3.60 3.50
C ALA A 75 4.01 -3.53 4.17
N PHE A 76 4.83 -2.58 3.73
CA PHE A 76 6.21 -2.37 4.11
C PHE A 76 6.41 -0.91 4.55
N ALA A 77 7.27 -0.67 5.53
CA ALA A 77 7.82 0.66 5.80
C ALA A 77 9.16 0.50 6.51
N GLU A 78 10.06 1.45 6.29
CA GLU A 78 11.30 1.59 7.05
C GLU A 78 11.13 2.76 8.03
N GLY A 79 11.41 2.53 9.32
CA GLY A 79 11.30 3.59 10.34
C GLY A 79 9.89 4.16 10.53
N GLN A 80 9.79 5.50 10.46
CA GLN A 80 8.56 6.28 10.65
C GLN A 80 7.95 6.75 9.31
N GLU A 81 8.37 6.16 8.19
CA GLU A 81 7.83 6.51 6.89
C GLU A 81 6.40 5.97 6.69
N PRO A 82 5.60 6.59 5.81
CA PRO A 82 4.31 6.04 5.44
C PRO A 82 4.46 4.65 4.80
N LEU A 83 3.44 3.80 4.97
CA LEU A 83 3.44 2.44 4.43
C LEU A 83 3.48 2.45 2.89
N LYS A 84 4.32 1.60 2.32
CA LYS A 84 4.20 1.14 0.94
C LYS A 84 3.34 -0.12 0.91
N LEU A 85 2.27 -0.10 0.14
CA LEU A 85 1.36 -1.21 -0.06
C LEU A 85 1.71 -1.93 -1.36
N PHE A 86 1.80 -3.25 -1.31
CA PHE A 86 2.07 -4.09 -2.47
C PHE A 86 0.95 -5.12 -2.60
N TRP A 87 0.37 -5.27 -3.80
CA TRP A 87 -0.52 -6.39 -4.15
C TRP A 87 -0.23 -6.97 -5.54
N ARG A 88 -0.66 -8.22 -5.77
CA ARG A 88 -0.69 -8.84 -7.10
C ARG A 88 -2.13 -9.13 -7.54
N LYS A 89 -2.41 -8.95 -8.84
CA LYS A 89 -3.73 -9.18 -9.44
C LYS A 89 -3.58 -9.58 -10.92
N ALA A 90 -4.22 -10.68 -11.32
CA ALA A 90 -4.24 -11.16 -12.70
C ALA A 90 -2.84 -11.29 -13.34
N GLY A 91 -1.87 -11.84 -12.60
CA GLY A 91 -0.49 -12.03 -13.07
C GLY A 91 0.37 -10.76 -13.11
N ARG A 92 -0.16 -9.62 -12.67
CA ARG A 92 0.55 -8.34 -12.56
C ARG A 92 0.80 -7.96 -11.12
N TYR A 93 1.87 -7.20 -10.90
CA TYR A 93 2.34 -6.78 -9.59
C TYR A 93 2.26 -5.25 -9.47
N TYR A 94 1.91 -4.77 -8.29
CA TYR A 94 1.70 -3.34 -8.05
C TYR A 94 2.27 -2.92 -6.71
N GLY A 95 2.75 -1.69 -6.66
CA GLY A 95 3.16 -1.00 -5.45
C GLY A 95 2.50 0.37 -5.36
N ARG A 96 2.28 0.86 -4.13
CA ARG A 96 1.78 2.21 -3.88
C ARG A 96 2.36 2.75 -2.58
N GLN A 97 3.02 3.90 -2.63
CA GLN A 97 3.31 4.68 -1.44
C GLN A 97 2.00 5.28 -0.91
N LEU A 98 1.58 4.88 0.29
CA LEU A 98 0.44 5.48 0.96
C LEU A 98 0.84 6.85 1.49
N THR A 99 -0.15 7.73 1.61
CA THR A 99 0.00 8.94 2.43
C THR A 99 0.05 8.59 3.92
N TRP A 100 0.48 9.54 4.75
CA TRP A 100 0.46 9.35 6.21
C TRP A 100 -0.95 9.11 6.78
N ASP A 101 -1.96 9.81 6.27
CA ASP A 101 -3.36 9.64 6.68
C ASP A 101 -3.87 8.22 6.34
N GLU A 102 -3.59 7.73 5.13
CA GLU A 102 -3.92 6.37 4.70
C GLU A 102 -3.20 5.31 5.54
N THR A 103 -1.92 5.57 5.85
CA THR A 103 -1.14 4.73 6.77
C THR A 103 -1.81 4.65 8.15
N CYS A 104 -2.20 5.79 8.71
CA CYS A 104 -2.90 5.83 9.99
C CYS A 104 -4.23 5.07 9.96
N LYS A 105 -5.02 5.22 8.89
CA LYS A 105 -6.28 4.49 8.69
C LYS A 105 -6.05 2.98 8.61
N LEU A 106 -5.05 2.56 7.84
CA LEU A 106 -4.70 1.15 7.69
C LEU A 106 -4.22 0.55 9.00
N CYS A 107 -3.28 1.20 9.70
CA CYS A 107 -2.80 0.75 11.01
C CYS A 107 -3.93 0.64 12.05
N LYS A 108 -4.85 1.61 12.08
CA LYS A 108 -6.04 1.55 12.96
C LYS A 108 -6.94 0.36 12.62
N ALA A 109 -7.15 0.06 11.33
CA ALA A 109 -8.01 -1.02 10.88
C ALA A 109 -7.39 -2.42 11.09
N THR A 110 -6.06 -2.53 11.12
CA THR A 110 -5.35 -3.80 11.26
C THR A 110 -4.76 -4.03 12.65
N GLY A 111 -4.74 -3.01 13.51
CA GLY A 111 -4.07 -3.05 14.81
C GLY A 111 -2.55 -2.97 14.72
N LEU A 112 -1.99 -2.55 13.57
CA LEU A 112 -0.55 -2.45 13.39
C LEU A 112 0.04 -1.24 14.13
N PRO A 113 1.25 -1.38 14.70
CA PRO A 113 1.98 -0.24 15.23
C PRO A 113 2.40 0.70 14.09
N LYS A 114 2.30 2.00 14.33
CA LYS A 114 2.70 3.03 13.36
C LYS A 114 4.22 3.07 13.19
N ASP A 115 4.97 2.82 14.26
CA ASP A 115 6.42 2.91 14.27
C ASP A 115 7.07 1.59 13.84
N TYR A 116 8.12 1.64 13.01
CA TYR A 116 9.01 0.50 12.74
C TYR A 116 10.35 0.74 13.43
N GLY A 117 10.51 0.17 14.63
CA GLY A 117 11.70 0.41 15.44
C GLY A 117 11.44 0.00 16.87
N PHE A 118 12.38 -0.74 17.44
CA PHE A 118 12.34 -1.33 18.77
C PHE A 118 11.85 -0.34 19.85
N ARG A 119 10.99 -0.83 20.74
CA ARG A 119 10.83 -0.25 22.07
C ARG A 119 11.98 -0.70 22.95
#